data_AF-A0A8T2TTW4-F1
#
_entry.id   AF-A0A8T2TTW4-F1
#
_cell.length_a   1.000
_cell.length_b   1.000
_cell.length_c   1.000
_cell.angle_alpha   90.00
_cell.angle_beta   90.00
_cell.angle_gamma   90.00
#
_symmetry.space_group_name_H-M   'P 1'
#
loop_
_entity.id
_entity.type
_entity.pdbx_description
1 polymer ?
#
loop_
_entity_poly.entity_id
_entity_poly.type
_entity_poly.pdbx_seq_one_letter_code
_entity_poly.pdbx_strand_id
1 'polypeptide(L)'
;MHKSFSVFNLVLLTVFFFHTYDVEYAIRVSKENHLNYLVMSTKEKFLEFDHDSLKMKVEVVQGGYLGIMVKSYTYSIHIIEGALPDTCIAHWCFEYKALSPKHHLMLCARLNEVLPVSLKGIESYLLSNDEYQERA
;
A
#
# COMPACT_ATOMS: atom_id res chain seq x y z
N MET A 1 -16.56 -9.11 -25.03
CA MET A 1 -16.43 -9.26 -23.58
C MET A 1 -14.96 -8.99 -23.27
N HIS A 2 -14.58 -7.71 -23.17
CA HIS A 2 -13.19 -7.26 -23.06
C HIS A 2 -13.21 -5.99 -22.21
N LYS A 3 -13.18 -6.15 -20.88
CA LYS A 3 -13.17 -5.05 -19.89
C LYS A 3 -12.57 -5.50 -18.55
N SER A 4 -11.38 -6.08 -18.57
CA SER A 4 -10.61 -6.35 -17.34
C SER A 4 -9.29 -5.59 -17.41
N PHE A 5 -9.40 -4.25 -17.47
CA PHE A 5 -8.26 -3.35 -17.44
C PHE A 5 -7.60 -3.40 -16.04
N SER A 6 -6.29 -3.60 -15.99
CA SER A 6 -5.30 -2.99 -15.06
C SER A 6 -5.41 -3.15 -13.53
N VAL A 7 -6.55 -3.53 -12.95
CA VAL A 7 -6.70 -3.60 -11.48
C VAL A 7 -5.83 -4.69 -10.84
N PHE A 8 -5.64 -5.81 -11.55
CA PHE A 8 -4.75 -6.88 -11.10
C PHE A 8 -3.29 -6.42 -11.01
N ASN A 9 -2.83 -5.61 -11.98
CA ASN A 9 -1.49 -5.02 -11.96
C ASN A 9 -1.36 -3.95 -10.88
N LEU A 10 -2.42 -3.18 -10.59
CA LEU A 10 -2.43 -2.23 -9.47
C LEU A 10 -2.23 -2.96 -8.13
N VAL A 11 -2.94 -4.07 -7.91
CA VAL A 11 -2.81 -4.87 -6.68
C VAL A 11 -1.42 -5.52 -6.59
N LEU A 12 -0.91 -6.10 -7.68
CA LEU A 12 0.45 -6.65 -7.73
C LEU A 12 1.51 -5.56 -7.50
N LEU A 13 1.41 -4.40 -8.17
CA LEU A 13 2.38 -3.31 -8.05
C LEU A 13 2.33 -2.64 -6.68
N THR A 14 1.16 -2.55 -6.05
CA THR A 14 1.05 -2.08 -4.66
C THR A 14 1.84 -3.01 -3.75
N VAL A 15 1.74 -4.33 -3.97
CA VAL A 15 2.56 -5.32 -3.24
C VAL A 15 4.06 -5.20 -3.56
N PHE A 16 4.43 -5.04 -4.83
CA PHE A 16 5.83 -5.03 -5.27
C PHE A 16 6.59 -3.75 -4.92
N PHE A 17 5.95 -2.57 -4.93
CA PHE A 17 6.63 -1.31 -4.55
C PHE A 17 7.02 -1.24 -3.07
N PHE A 18 6.39 -2.03 -2.20
CA PHE A 18 6.84 -2.20 -0.81
C PHE A 18 7.92 -3.29 -0.64
N HIS A 19 8.25 -4.05 -1.68
CA HIS A 19 9.09 -5.28 -1.60
C HIS A 19 10.46 -5.22 -2.29
N THR A 20 10.87 -4.12 -2.93
CA THR A 20 12.15 -4.08 -3.68
C THR A 20 13.07 -2.95 -3.28
N TYR A 21 13.42 -2.85 -2.01
CA TYR A 21 14.70 -2.26 -1.64
C TYR A 21 15.51 -3.28 -0.86
N ASP A 22 16.77 -3.44 -1.26
CA ASP A 22 17.81 -4.00 -0.40
C ASP A 22 17.67 -3.31 0.96
N VAL A 23 17.41 -4.11 1.99
CA VAL A 23 17.14 -3.65 3.35
C VAL A 23 18.27 -2.75 3.83
N GLU A 24 19.52 -3.03 3.43
CA GLU A 24 20.68 -2.22 3.78
C GLU A 24 20.70 -0.88 3.03
N TYR A 25 20.29 -0.86 1.77
CA TYR A 25 20.17 0.37 0.96
C TYR A 25 19.07 1.28 1.49
N ALA A 26 17.88 0.74 1.76
CA ALA A 26 16.77 1.48 2.37
C ALA A 26 17.21 2.07 3.72
N ILE A 27 17.91 1.25 4.53
CA ILE A 27 18.46 1.68 5.82
C ILE A 27 19.42 2.86 5.70
N ARG A 28 20.31 2.81 4.72
CA ARG A 28 21.30 3.87 4.48
C ARG A 28 20.65 5.18 4.05
N VAL A 29 19.82 5.15 2.99
CA VAL A 29 19.21 6.36 2.40
C VAL A 29 18.27 7.07 3.38
N SER A 30 17.56 6.33 4.24
CA SER A 30 16.70 6.92 5.27
C SER A 30 17.49 7.57 6.41
N LYS A 31 18.58 6.95 6.87
CA LYS A 31 19.46 7.54 7.89
C LYS A 31 20.14 8.83 7.39
N GLU A 32 20.46 8.88 6.10
CA GLU A 32 21.09 10.04 5.46
C GLU A 32 20.10 11.20 5.27
N ASN A 33 18.82 10.94 4.97
CA ASN A 33 17.87 11.98 4.59
C ASN A 33 16.81 12.34 5.66
N HIS A 34 16.53 11.47 6.65
CA HIS A 34 15.42 11.63 7.58
C HIS A 34 15.76 11.16 9.01
N LEU A 35 16.61 11.94 9.71
CA LEU A 35 17.15 11.67 11.06
C LEU A 35 16.13 11.33 12.16
N ASN A 36 14.83 11.62 12.00
CA ASN A 36 13.85 11.55 13.09
C ASN A 36 12.69 10.56 12.90
N TYR A 37 12.56 9.87 11.77
CA TYR A 37 11.42 8.95 11.56
C TYR A 37 11.80 7.73 10.72
N LEU A 38 11.90 6.58 11.40
CA LEU A 38 12.13 5.26 10.81
C LEU A 38 10.77 4.66 10.42
N VAL A 39 10.43 4.62 9.13
CA VAL A 39 9.37 3.75 8.59
C VAL A 39 9.97 3.05 7.37
N MET A 40 10.71 1.98 7.61
CA MET A 40 11.82 1.59 6.72
C MET A 40 11.75 0.22 6.04
N SER A 41 10.70 -0.53 6.31
CA SER A 41 10.30 -1.73 5.57
C SER A 41 9.15 -2.32 6.36
N THR A 42 8.20 -2.92 5.65
CA THR A 42 7.21 -3.80 6.25
C THR A 42 7.52 -5.21 5.80
N LYS A 43 7.51 -6.16 6.74
CA LYS A 43 7.33 -7.56 6.38
C LYS A 43 5.84 -7.84 6.46
N GLU A 44 5.31 -8.36 5.37
CA GLU A 44 3.88 -8.52 5.20
C GLU A 44 3.54 -9.99 4.98
N LYS A 45 2.39 -10.40 5.52
CA LYS A 45 1.82 -11.73 5.35
C LYS A 45 0.46 -11.58 4.68
N PHE A 46 0.31 -12.17 3.51
CA PHE A 46 -0.99 -12.28 2.85
C PHE A 46 -1.89 -13.22 3.65
N LEU A 47 -3.03 -12.69 4.08
CA LEU A 47 -4.04 -13.46 4.79
C LEU A 47 -5.10 -13.98 3.84
N GLU A 48 -5.60 -13.09 2.97
CA GLU A 48 -6.66 -13.39 2.01
C GLU A 48 -6.36 -12.67 0.70
N PHE A 49 -6.63 -13.35 -0.41
CA PHE A 49 -6.67 -12.74 -1.72
C PHE A 49 -7.80 -13.34 -2.53
N ASP A 50 -8.72 -12.49 -2.95
CA ASP A 50 -9.83 -12.84 -3.84
C ASP A 50 -9.61 -12.11 -5.16
N HIS A 51 -9.30 -12.91 -6.18
CA HIS A 51 -9.07 -12.43 -7.53
C HIS A 51 -10.35 -11.92 -8.20
N ASP A 52 -11.50 -12.49 -7.88
CA ASP A 52 -12.77 -12.16 -8.52
C ASP A 52 -13.32 -10.84 -7.97
N SER A 53 -13.19 -10.63 -6.66
CA SER A 53 -13.59 -9.37 -6.01
C SER A 53 -12.47 -8.34 -5.87
N LEU A 54 -11.26 -8.62 -6.39
CA LEU A 54 -10.10 -7.73 -6.37
C LEU A 54 -9.82 -7.18 -4.96
N LYS A 55 -9.92 -8.08 -3.98
CA LYS A 55 -9.78 -7.79 -2.56
C LYS A 55 -8.60 -8.55 -1.98
N MET A 56 -7.76 -7.84 -1.25
CA MET A 56 -6.65 -8.42 -0.49
C MET A 56 -6.71 -8.02 0.98
N LYS A 57 -6.31 -8.93 1.85
CA LYS A 57 -6.07 -8.66 3.27
C LYS A 57 -4.63 -9.05 3.61
N VAL A 58 -3.93 -8.12 4.25
CA VAL A 58 -2.51 -8.25 4.60
C VAL A 58 -2.32 -7.93 6.07
N GLU A 59 -1.51 -8.74 6.73
CA GLU A 59 -0.99 -8.49 8.07
C GLU A 59 0.43 -7.95 7.96
N VAL A 60 0.70 -6.82 8.62
CA VAL A 60 2.09 -6.40 8.83
C VAL A 60 2.61 -7.16 10.04
N VAL A 61 3.64 -7.98 9.83
CA VAL A 61 4.24 -8.84 10.86
C VAL A 61 5.57 -8.30 11.38
N GLN A 62 6.21 -7.38 10.67
CA GLN A 62 7.44 -6.71 11.10
C GLN A 62 7.55 -5.31 10.49
N GLY A 63 8.15 -4.38 11.24
CA GLY A 63 8.46 -3.05 10.73
C GLY A 63 7.24 -2.12 10.62
N GLY A 64 7.31 -1.15 9.71
CA GLY A 64 6.30 -0.10 9.58
C GLY A 64 6.03 0.62 10.91
N TYR A 65 4.76 0.64 11.33
CA TYR A 65 4.33 1.27 12.58
C TYR A 65 4.29 0.32 13.80
N LEU A 66 4.62 -0.97 13.62
CA LEU A 66 4.63 -1.95 14.71
C LEU A 66 5.67 -1.57 15.77
N GLY A 67 5.28 -1.64 17.04
CA GLY A 67 6.13 -1.30 18.18
C GLY A 67 6.40 0.20 18.35
N ILE A 68 6.07 1.03 17.35
CA ILE A 68 6.26 2.49 17.37
C ILE A 68 4.93 3.20 17.68
N MET A 69 3.86 2.89 16.94
CA MET A 69 2.54 3.48 17.13
C MET A 69 1.46 2.44 17.42
N VAL A 70 1.65 1.20 16.96
CA VAL A 70 0.67 0.12 17.10
C VAL A 70 1.32 -1.17 17.60
N LYS A 71 0.54 -2.00 18.29
CA LYS A 71 0.93 -3.36 18.72
C LYS A 71 0.79 -4.37 17.59
N SER A 72 -0.23 -4.16 16.75
CA SER A 72 -0.55 -4.99 15.59
C SER A 72 -1.34 -4.13 14.60
N TYR A 73 -1.20 -4.40 13.30
CA TYR A 73 -2.13 -3.87 12.31
C TYR A 73 -2.22 -4.76 11.07
N THR A 74 -3.44 -4.91 10.60
CA THR A 74 -3.84 -5.51 9.34
C THR A 74 -4.40 -4.41 8.46
N TYR A 75 -4.22 -4.52 7.15
CA TYR A 75 -4.89 -3.67 6.19
C TYR A 75 -5.56 -4.51 5.11
N SER A 76 -6.65 -3.99 4.57
CA SER A 76 -7.31 -4.58 3.41
C SER A 76 -7.44 -3.54 2.31
N ILE A 77 -7.22 -3.99 1.08
CA ILE A 77 -7.41 -3.19 -0.12
C ILE A 77 -8.51 -3.86 -0.93
N HIS A 78 -9.47 -3.06 -1.39
CA HIS A 78 -10.52 -3.50 -2.29
C HIS A 78 -10.60 -2.49 -3.43
N ILE A 79 -10.40 -2.95 -4.65
CA ILE A 79 -10.51 -2.10 -5.83
C ILE A 79 -11.88 -2.35 -6.47
N ILE A 80 -12.65 -1.28 -6.64
CA ILE A 80 -13.97 -1.33 -7.27
C ILE A 80 -13.99 -0.43 -8.50
N GLU A 81 -14.90 -0.71 -9.42
CA GLU A 81 -15.13 0.14 -10.59
C GLU A 81 -15.52 1.56 -10.17
N GLY A 82 -14.95 2.55 -10.84
CA GLY A 82 -15.28 3.95 -10.64
C GLY A 82 -16.55 4.35 -11.39
N ALA A 83 -17.07 5.54 -11.07
CA ALA A 83 -18.29 6.06 -11.70
C ALA A 83 -18.09 6.47 -13.17
N LEU A 84 -16.83 6.67 -13.61
CA LEU A 84 -16.48 7.05 -14.98
C LEU A 84 -15.82 5.87 -15.72
N PRO A 85 -15.92 5.80 -17.05
CA PRO A 85 -15.19 4.82 -17.84
C PRO A 85 -13.70 4.84 -17.51
N ASP A 86 -13.11 3.64 -17.45
CA ASP A 86 -11.67 3.44 -17.24
C ASP A 86 -11.12 4.05 -15.94
N THR A 87 -12.00 4.23 -14.94
CA THR A 87 -11.62 4.66 -13.58
C THR A 87 -11.90 3.56 -12.55
N CYS A 88 -11.17 3.60 -11.44
CA CYS A 88 -11.39 2.71 -10.30
C CYS A 88 -11.34 3.50 -8.99
N ILE A 89 -11.87 2.90 -7.93
CA ILE A 89 -11.79 3.42 -6.56
C ILE A 89 -11.04 2.38 -5.73
N ALA A 90 -9.96 2.82 -5.07
CA ALA A 90 -9.21 1.99 -4.13
C ALA A 90 -9.70 2.23 -2.70
N HIS A 91 -10.40 1.25 -2.11
CA HIS A 91 -10.80 1.28 -0.71
C HIS A 91 -9.73 0.62 0.17
N TRP A 92 -9.09 1.43 1.01
CA TRP A 92 -8.15 0.96 2.02
C TRP A 92 -8.78 1.00 3.40
N CYS A 93 -8.70 -0.10 4.14
CA CYS A 93 -9.13 -0.19 5.53
C CYS A 93 -7.97 -0.68 6.39
N PHE A 94 -7.79 -0.06 7.55
CA PHE A 94 -6.75 -0.43 8.52
C PHE A 94 -7.40 -0.87 9.83
N GLU A 95 -7.12 -2.09 10.25
CA GLU A 95 -7.51 -2.65 11.52
C GLU A 95 -6.27 -2.69 12.42
N TYR A 96 -6.25 -1.98 13.54
CA TYR A 96 -5.04 -1.89 14.35
C TYR A 96 -5.30 -1.70 15.83
N LYS A 97 -4.29 -2.05 16.64
CA LYS A 97 -4.26 -1.82 18.08
C LYS A 97 -3.22 -0.76 18.42
N ALA A 98 -3.64 0.49 18.58
CA ALA A 98 -2.74 1.58 18.94
C ALA A 98 -2.08 1.37 20.33
N LEU A 99 -0.86 1.88 20.49
CA LEU A 99 -0.15 1.86 21.77
C LEU A 99 -0.73 2.85 22.78
N SER A 100 -1.31 3.95 22.30
CA SER A 100 -2.07 4.92 23.11
C SER A 100 -3.04 5.72 22.23
N PRO A 101 -4.00 6.46 22.83
CA PRO A 101 -4.92 7.33 22.06
C PRO A 101 -4.20 8.39 21.20
N LYS A 102 -3.06 8.92 21.68
CA LYS A 102 -2.23 9.86 20.91
C LYS A 102 -1.67 9.19 19.64
N HIS A 103 -1.22 7.94 19.75
CA HIS A 103 -0.68 7.21 18.60
C HIS A 103 -1.76 6.90 17.55
N HIS A 104 -3.01 6.67 17.95
CA HIS A 104 -4.13 6.50 17.01
C HIS A 104 -4.30 7.76 16.13
N LEU A 105 -4.35 8.94 16.74
CA LEU A 105 -4.50 10.21 16.01
C LEU A 105 -3.32 10.45 15.06
N MET A 106 -2.09 10.20 15.53
CA MET A 106 -0.88 10.33 14.71
C MET A 106 -0.89 9.35 13.54
N LEU A 107 -1.31 8.10 13.75
CA LEU A 107 -1.36 7.09 12.69
C LEU A 107 -2.37 7.47 11.61
N CYS A 108 -3.58 7.91 11.99
CA CYS A 108 -4.59 8.35 11.02
C CYS A 108 -4.06 9.50 10.14
N ALA A 109 -3.41 10.50 10.74
CA ALA A 109 -2.80 11.59 9.99
C ALA A 109 -1.73 11.08 9.02
N ARG A 110 -0.84 10.19 9.47
CA ARG A 110 0.23 9.63 8.63
C ARG A 110 -0.29 8.76 7.49
N LEU A 111 -1.28 7.90 7.73
CA LEU A 111 -1.86 7.07 6.67
C LEU A 111 -2.53 7.94 5.60
N ASN A 112 -3.24 9.00 6.00
CA ASN A 112 -3.85 9.95 5.07
C ASN A 112 -2.82 10.75 4.26
N GLU A 113 -1.63 11.01 4.81
CA GLU A 113 -0.54 11.68 4.08
C GLU A 113 0.15 10.73 3.08
N VAL A 114 0.46 9.50 3.50
CA VAL A 114 1.34 8.60 2.73
C VAL A 114 0.60 7.86 1.62
N LEU A 115 -0.60 7.33 1.89
CA LEU A 115 -1.30 6.46 0.95
C LEU A 115 -1.63 7.13 -0.39
N PRO A 116 -2.15 8.38 -0.43
CA PRO A 116 -2.44 9.03 -1.70
C PRO A 116 -1.17 9.25 -2.53
N VAL A 117 -0.04 9.52 -1.89
CA VAL A 117 1.25 9.71 -2.59
C VAL A 117 1.71 8.41 -3.23
N SER A 118 1.66 7.29 -2.49
CA SER A 118 2.01 5.97 -3.03
C SER A 118 1.11 5.56 -4.20
N LEU A 119 -0.21 5.77 -4.07
CA LEU A 119 -1.16 5.42 -5.14
C LEU A 119 -0.96 6.25 -6.40
N LYS A 120 -0.70 7.56 -6.26
CA LYS A 120 -0.37 8.43 -7.42
C LYS A 120 0.92 8.01 -8.11
N GLY A 121 1.90 7.51 -7.37
CA GLY A 121 3.14 6.97 -7.95
C GLY A 121 2.88 5.75 -8.82
N ILE A 122 2.07 4.80 -8.32
CA ILE A 122 1.68 3.59 -9.06
C ILE A 122 0.84 3.97 -10.29
N GLU A 123 -0.14 4.86 -10.14
CA GLU A 123 -0.95 5.38 -11.24
C GLU A 123 -0.07 6.00 -12.33
N SER A 124 0.85 6.89 -11.95
CA SER A 124 1.77 7.55 -12.89
C SER A 124 2.64 6.54 -13.63
N TYR A 125 3.14 5.52 -12.93
CA TYR A 125 3.92 4.44 -13.53
C TYR A 125 3.09 3.65 -14.55
N LEU A 126 1.89 3.21 -14.18
CA LEU A 126 1.00 2.46 -15.09
C LEU A 126 0.62 3.28 -16.33
N LEU A 127 0.35 4.57 -16.16
CA LEU A 127 0.02 5.47 -17.26
C LEU A 127 1.21 5.78 -18.19
N SER A 128 2.44 5.61 -17.71
CA SER A 128 3.65 5.89 -18.50
C SER A 128 4.24 4.66 -19.19
N ASN A 129 3.64 3.47 -19.01
CA ASN A 129 4.16 2.22 -19.54
C ASN A 129 3.06 1.49 -20.33
N ASP A 130 3.06 1.70 -21.64
CA ASP A 130 2.03 1.22 -22.60
C ASP A 130 1.80 -0.30 -22.58
N GLU A 131 2.82 -1.07 -22.16
CA GLU A 131 2.70 -2.53 -21.99
C GLU A 131 1.61 -2.96 -20.99
N TYR A 132 1.25 -2.07 -20.06
CA TYR A 132 0.16 -2.28 -19.11
C TYR A 132 -1.17 -1.68 -19.59
N GLN A 133 -1.18 -1.00 -20.74
CA GLN A 133 -2.37 -0.40 -21.35
C GLN A 133 -2.98 -1.29 -22.45
N GLU A 134 -2.15 -2.07 -23.17
CA GLU A 134 -2.60 -2.80 -24.37
C GLU A 134 -3.16 -4.22 -24.15
N ARG A 135 -3.09 -4.80 -22.94
CA ARG A 135 -3.61 -6.17 -22.66
C ARG A 135 -5.06 -6.21 -22.16
N ALA A 136 -5.94 -5.35 -22.69
CA ALA A 136 -7.36 -5.27 -22.31
C ALA A 136 -8.33 -5.81 -23.37
#